data_AF-A0A6L9LYR8-F1
#
_entry.id   AF-A0A6L9LYR8-F1
#
_cell.length_a   1.000
_cell.length_b   1.000
_cell.length_c   1.000
_cell.angle_alpha   90.00
_cell.angle_beta   90.00
_cell.angle_gamma   90.00
#
_symmetry.space_group_name_H-M   'P 1'
#
loop_
_entity.id
_entity.type
_entity.pdbx_description
1 polymer ?
#
loop_
_entity_poly.entity_id
_entity_poly.type
_entity_poly.pdbx_seq_one_letter_code
_entity_poly.pdbx_strand_id
1 'polypeptide(L)'
;MKRASHSGRERPERGKRLAAYQNRLRALKERSALREVLEQEMLRELTRLNRAALSEYPMLPAQQKSVVTLLCGRVGHPGYEFVHTHVANFIVLLAHFEKAAIAGDTDRVATLQTQLLNIEAVLLKCVQGIVYAIALITDDFEEIVLRYFGQAALQEYSSLIEKYELNQGFWNAFVEQFIAGRVEEAHREILEGGKYEISKERSFLVIRFLFDDILSKLNPTDQRIEKTRIQNGYVATFEQQEAQQRAKMVQAMLVKGVSGLSQFKQLTAEELLLAARVACVDPVSLEFEIKYTERIAVARALRADPNAAPSSRAEDAQREQVHFQFVLDQLIGLGVGAAIAIGVTGDHLFKALDAFVPDQMKGLLPLKKDFSIPVLEKLLFFMLENHTIHILKECGRDEGSKIQVRTGRARRVAAAVVDLLPGMSKIRKKKLFGNDVTRDGTLLFKPKNASQLQESMTMLSLEPELQKGLRELWTQAVFRVDIMVLINLELVSRTTTNMSAKLAEILTKYGISKAV
;
A
#
# COMPACT_ATOMS: atom_id res chain seq x y z
N MET A 1 0.19 -13.99 -20.54
CA MET A 1 0.61 -13.03 -21.58
C MET A 1 1.86 -13.52 -22.30
N LYS A 2 1.84 -13.57 -23.64
CA LYS A 2 3.01 -13.91 -24.46
C LYS A 2 4.09 -12.84 -24.28
N ARG A 3 5.27 -13.24 -23.82
CA ARG A 3 6.47 -12.38 -23.74
C ARG A 3 6.89 -11.99 -25.18
N ALA A 4 6.66 -10.74 -25.55
CA ALA A 4 7.27 -10.18 -26.75
C ALA A 4 8.78 -10.03 -26.52
N SER A 5 9.56 -10.51 -27.48
CA SER A 5 11.02 -10.46 -27.51
C SER A 5 11.53 -9.02 -27.48
N HIS A 6 12.59 -8.82 -26.69
CA HIS A 6 13.37 -7.59 -26.57
C HIS A 6 13.75 -7.01 -27.95
N SER A 7 13.37 -5.75 -28.22
CA SER A 7 14.22 -4.89 -29.05
C SER A 7 15.26 -4.27 -28.13
N GLY A 8 16.45 -4.86 -28.11
CA GLY A 8 17.55 -4.50 -27.22
C GLY A 8 18.06 -3.09 -27.47
N ARG A 9 17.79 -2.17 -26.54
CA ARG A 9 18.64 -1.00 -26.35
C ARG A 9 19.66 -1.35 -25.28
N GLU A 10 20.86 -1.73 -25.70
CA GLU A 10 21.98 -1.93 -24.78
C GLU A 10 22.30 -0.63 -24.03
N ARG A 11 22.71 -0.76 -22.76
CA ARG A 11 23.15 0.40 -21.97
C ARG A 11 24.38 1.00 -22.66
N PRO A 12 24.37 2.31 -23.00
CA PRO A 12 25.53 2.93 -23.62
C PRO A 12 26.77 2.83 -22.72
N GLU A 13 27.94 2.69 -23.35
CA GLU A 13 29.23 2.68 -22.67
C GLU A 13 29.44 3.94 -21.82
N ARG A 14 30.30 3.82 -20.79
CA ARG A 14 30.52 4.87 -19.79
C ARG A 14 30.86 6.22 -20.42
N GLY A 15 31.79 6.26 -21.38
CA GLY A 15 32.19 7.49 -22.06
C GLY A 15 31.04 8.13 -22.86
N LYS A 16 30.24 7.32 -23.55
CA LYS A 16 29.07 7.79 -24.30
C LYS A 16 27.98 8.38 -23.39
N ARG A 17 27.76 7.80 -22.21
CA ARG A 17 26.82 8.35 -21.22
C ARG A 17 27.27 9.71 -20.70
N LEU A 18 28.53 9.83 -20.29
CA LEU A 18 29.09 11.09 -19.79
C LEU A 18 29.02 12.20 -20.84
N ALA A 19 29.37 11.89 -22.10
CA ALA A 19 29.24 12.83 -23.21
C ALA A 19 27.78 13.26 -23.44
N ALA A 20 26.82 12.34 -23.35
CA ALA A 20 25.41 12.66 -23.47
C ALA A 20 24.93 13.58 -22.33
N TYR A 21 25.35 13.34 -21.09
CA TYR A 21 25.03 14.21 -19.96
C TYR A 21 25.62 15.62 -20.13
N GLN A 22 26.86 15.73 -20.59
CA GLN A 22 27.50 17.02 -20.86
C GLN A 22 26.77 17.78 -21.96
N ASN A 23 26.45 17.11 -23.07
CA ASN A 23 25.69 17.71 -24.17
C ASN A 23 24.31 18.20 -23.71
N ARG A 24 23.61 17.41 -22.88
CA ARG A 24 22.33 17.81 -22.30
C ARG A 24 22.49 19.03 -21.40
N LEU A 25 23.50 19.03 -20.53
CA LEU A 25 23.78 20.15 -19.62
C LEU A 25 24.12 21.44 -20.37
N ARG A 26 24.93 21.38 -21.44
CA ARG A 26 25.24 22.52 -22.31
C ARG A 26 23.97 23.10 -22.94
N ALA A 27 23.17 22.25 -23.57
CA ALA A 27 21.93 22.67 -24.22
C ALA A 27 20.94 23.35 -23.25
N LEU A 28 20.90 22.90 -21.99
CA LEU A 28 20.06 23.52 -20.96
C LEU A 28 20.63 24.86 -20.47
N LYS A 29 21.96 24.98 -20.34
CA LYS A 29 22.63 26.24 -19.98
C LYS A 29 22.50 27.30 -21.07
N GLU A 30 22.63 26.92 -22.34
CA GLU A 30 22.44 27.82 -23.49
C GLU A 30 21.04 28.44 -23.51
N ARG A 31 20.04 27.69 -23.04
CA ARG A 31 18.65 28.15 -22.92
C ARG A 31 18.36 28.91 -21.62
N SER A 32 19.37 29.17 -20.79
CA SER A 32 19.22 29.79 -19.46
C SER A 32 18.16 29.10 -18.60
N ALA A 33 18.10 27.76 -18.67
CA ALA A 33 17.14 26.99 -17.90
C ALA A 33 17.32 27.22 -16.39
N LEU A 34 16.20 27.37 -15.68
CA LEU A 34 16.21 27.46 -14.22
C LEU A 34 16.85 26.20 -13.61
N ARG A 35 17.51 26.34 -12.45
CA ARG A 35 18.13 25.22 -11.70
C ARG A 35 17.21 24.01 -11.59
N GLU A 36 15.95 24.29 -11.35
CA GLU A 36 14.87 23.34 -11.22
C GLU A 36 14.63 22.49 -12.48
N VAL A 37 14.58 23.16 -13.63
CA VAL A 37 14.40 22.51 -14.93
C VAL A 37 15.66 21.73 -15.30
N LEU A 38 16.84 22.27 -14.95
CA LEU A 38 18.12 21.57 -15.09
C LEU A 38 18.12 20.25 -14.35
N GLU A 39 17.81 20.23 -13.05
CA GLU A 39 17.79 19.03 -12.21
C GLU A 39 16.80 17.98 -12.76
N GLN A 40 15.58 18.39 -13.11
CA GLN A 40 14.56 17.51 -13.67
C GLN A 40 14.98 16.89 -15.01
N GLU A 41 15.50 17.70 -15.93
CA GLU A 41 15.91 17.21 -17.26
C GLU A 41 17.16 16.34 -17.18
N MET A 42 18.06 16.59 -16.23
CA MET A 42 19.21 15.71 -15.99
C MET A 42 18.79 14.36 -15.39
N LEU A 43 17.84 14.33 -14.44
CA LEU A 43 17.28 13.08 -13.90
C LEU A 43 16.60 12.27 -15.00
N ARG A 44 15.79 12.91 -15.85
CA ARG A 44 15.15 12.28 -17.02
C ARG A 44 16.15 11.65 -17.97
N GLU A 45 17.22 12.38 -18.30
CA GLU A 45 18.27 11.90 -19.19
C GLU A 45 19.05 10.74 -18.58
N LEU A 46 19.37 10.80 -17.28
CA LEU A 46 19.99 9.73 -16.52
C LEU A 46 19.15 8.46 -16.52
N THR A 47 17.85 8.56 -16.23
CA THR A 47 16.94 7.41 -16.30
C THR A 47 16.86 6.87 -17.72
N ARG A 48 16.73 7.74 -18.73
CA ARG A 48 16.61 7.34 -20.15
C ARG A 48 17.80 6.54 -20.65
N LEU A 49 19.02 6.95 -20.32
CA LEU A 49 20.25 6.30 -20.77
C LEU A 49 20.55 4.98 -20.03
N ASN A 50 19.95 4.78 -18.85
CA ASN A 50 20.25 3.62 -18.00
C ASN A 50 19.08 2.64 -17.83
N ARG A 51 17.97 2.80 -18.56
CA ARG A 51 16.77 1.93 -18.45
C ARG A 51 17.11 0.45 -18.51
N ALA A 52 18.03 0.06 -19.40
CA ALA A 52 18.44 -1.33 -19.59
C ALA A 52 19.21 -1.94 -18.41
N ALA A 53 19.74 -1.13 -17.50
CA ALA A 53 20.41 -1.60 -16.28
C ALA A 53 19.50 -1.61 -15.05
N LEU A 54 18.26 -1.13 -15.17
CA LEU A 54 17.29 -1.17 -14.09
C LEU A 54 16.51 -2.50 -14.19
N SER A 55 16.56 -3.28 -13.12
CA SER A 55 15.81 -4.53 -13.02
C SER A 55 14.31 -4.23 -12.99
N GLU A 56 13.51 -5.00 -13.73
CA GLU A 56 12.04 -4.87 -13.76
C GLU A 56 11.54 -3.48 -14.19
N TYR A 57 12.34 -2.72 -14.96
CA TYR A 57 11.92 -1.40 -15.42
C TYR A 57 10.63 -1.51 -16.27
N PRO A 58 9.58 -0.70 -15.99
CA PRO A 58 8.29 -0.89 -16.62
C PRO A 58 8.34 -0.80 -18.16
N MET A 59 7.62 -1.69 -18.83
CA MET A 59 7.48 -1.67 -20.29
C MET A 59 6.46 -0.64 -20.76
N LEU A 60 5.41 -0.42 -19.97
CA LEU A 60 4.30 0.46 -20.31
C LEU A 60 4.70 1.94 -20.18
N PRO A 61 4.45 2.79 -21.19
CA PRO A 61 4.80 4.21 -21.15
C PRO A 61 4.23 4.97 -19.95
N ALA A 62 2.99 4.68 -19.55
CA ALA A 62 2.35 5.31 -18.40
C ALA A 62 3.08 4.99 -17.09
N GLN A 63 3.53 3.75 -16.91
CA GLN A 63 4.31 3.32 -15.75
C GLN A 63 5.73 3.91 -15.78
N GLN A 64 6.37 3.97 -16.96
CA GLN A 64 7.65 4.68 -17.11
C GLN A 64 7.55 6.15 -16.74
N LYS A 65 6.46 6.81 -17.15
CA LYS A 65 6.20 8.21 -16.82
C LYS A 65 5.95 8.37 -15.32
N SER A 66 5.25 7.41 -14.69
CA SER A 66 5.04 7.38 -13.23
C SER A 66 6.37 7.32 -12.46
N VAL A 67 7.31 6.45 -12.87
CA VAL A 67 8.66 6.38 -12.28
C VAL A 67 9.38 7.73 -12.38
N VAL A 68 9.34 8.36 -13.55
CA VAL A 68 9.99 9.66 -13.79
C VAL A 68 9.34 10.77 -12.96
N THR A 69 8.00 10.82 -12.93
CA THR A 69 7.23 11.79 -12.14
C THR A 69 7.53 11.64 -10.65
N LEU A 70 7.56 10.41 -10.14
CA LEU A 70 7.90 10.13 -8.75
C LEU A 70 9.32 10.51 -8.41
N LEU A 71 10.29 10.29 -9.31
CA LEU A 71 11.69 10.70 -9.09
C LEU A 71 11.87 12.23 -9.10
N CYS A 72 11.18 12.91 -10.01
CA CYS A 72 11.34 14.36 -10.25
C CYS A 72 10.41 15.23 -9.39
N GLY A 73 9.72 14.64 -8.41
CA GLY A 73 8.84 15.40 -7.53
C GLY A 73 9.59 16.43 -6.68
N ARG A 74 8.87 17.43 -6.20
CA ARG A 74 9.46 18.60 -5.52
C ARG A 74 9.05 18.76 -4.08
N VAL A 75 7.78 18.48 -3.82
CA VAL A 75 7.10 18.74 -2.55
C VAL A 75 6.28 17.52 -2.16
N GLY A 76 6.02 17.38 -0.87
CA GLY A 76 5.16 16.34 -0.32
C GLY A 76 5.91 15.20 0.36
N HIS A 77 7.12 14.83 -0.11
CA HIS A 77 7.91 13.76 0.51
C HIS A 77 9.33 14.22 0.88
N PRO A 78 9.80 14.03 2.13
CA PRO A 78 11.14 14.45 2.58
C PRO A 78 12.30 13.87 1.76
N GLY A 79 12.12 12.67 1.21
CA GLY A 79 13.13 12.01 0.37
C GLY A 79 13.52 12.79 -0.88
N TYR A 80 12.72 13.76 -1.33
CA TYR A 80 13.09 14.63 -2.45
C TYR A 80 14.35 15.45 -2.17
N GLU A 81 14.56 15.90 -0.93
CA GLU A 81 15.77 16.64 -0.56
C GLU A 81 17.05 15.81 -0.80
N PHE A 82 16.99 14.50 -0.52
CA PHE A 82 18.09 13.57 -0.80
C PHE A 82 18.38 13.48 -2.30
N VAL A 83 17.34 13.30 -3.13
CA VAL A 83 17.49 13.20 -4.59
C VAL A 83 18.03 14.51 -5.17
N HIS A 84 17.47 15.65 -4.77
CA HIS A 84 17.86 16.99 -5.22
C HIS A 84 19.31 17.32 -4.86
N THR A 85 19.75 16.94 -3.66
CA THR A 85 21.16 17.10 -3.25
C THR A 85 22.10 16.31 -4.16
N HIS A 86 21.76 15.05 -4.48
CA HIS A 86 22.61 14.20 -5.32
C HIS A 86 22.63 14.67 -6.78
N VAL A 87 21.49 15.07 -7.37
CA VAL A 87 21.49 15.61 -8.74
C VAL A 87 22.18 16.96 -8.83
N ALA A 88 22.05 17.83 -7.83
CA ALA A 88 22.78 19.10 -7.80
C ALA A 88 24.29 18.86 -7.78
N ASN A 89 24.75 17.94 -6.91
CA ASN A 89 26.17 17.53 -6.87
C ASN A 89 26.62 16.92 -8.20
N PHE A 90 25.79 16.08 -8.83
CA PHE A 90 26.08 15.51 -10.14
C PHE A 90 26.29 16.59 -11.21
N ILE A 91 25.42 17.61 -11.26
CA ILE A 91 25.53 18.74 -12.21
C ILE A 91 26.82 19.53 -11.98
N VAL A 92 27.17 19.79 -10.72
CA VAL A 92 28.41 20.50 -10.36
C VAL A 92 29.64 19.70 -10.81
N LEU A 93 29.67 18.40 -10.53
CA LEU A 93 30.77 17.53 -10.95
C LEU A 93 30.88 17.43 -12.47
N LEU A 94 29.76 17.40 -13.21
CA LEU A 94 29.78 17.41 -14.68
C LEU A 94 30.44 18.67 -15.24
N ALA A 95 30.15 19.83 -14.65
CA ALA A 95 30.75 21.09 -15.04
C ALA A 95 32.26 21.14 -14.72
N HIS A 96 32.69 20.58 -13.58
CA HIS A 96 34.10 20.48 -13.23
C HIS A 96 34.84 19.47 -14.11
N PHE A 97 34.21 18.36 -14.45
CA PHE A 97 34.76 17.33 -15.32
C PHE A 97 35.01 17.89 -16.73
N GLU A 98 34.06 18.66 -17.27
CA GLU A 98 34.23 19.35 -18.54
C GLU A 98 35.41 20.34 -18.51
N LYS A 99 35.53 21.16 -17.46
CA LYS A 99 36.65 22.10 -17.32
C LYS A 99 38.00 21.39 -17.21
N ALA A 100 38.08 20.31 -16.44
CA ALA A 100 39.30 19.52 -16.28
C ALA A 100 39.70 18.83 -17.60
N ALA A 101 38.72 18.34 -18.37
CA ALA A 101 38.95 17.74 -19.69
C ALA A 101 39.49 18.77 -20.69
N ILE A 102 38.97 20.00 -20.69
CA ILE A 102 39.48 21.10 -21.54
C ILE A 102 40.90 21.52 -21.13
N ALA A 103 41.19 21.52 -19.82
CA ALA A 103 42.51 21.89 -19.28
C ALA A 103 43.58 20.78 -19.45
N GLY A 104 43.21 19.57 -19.87
CA GLY A 104 44.14 18.45 -20.06
C GLY A 104 44.63 17.78 -18.76
N ASP A 105 43.96 18.00 -17.63
CA ASP A 105 44.32 17.44 -16.32
C ASP A 105 43.80 16.00 -16.18
N THR A 106 44.60 15.02 -16.60
CA THR A 106 44.20 13.61 -16.70
C THR A 106 43.85 12.98 -15.35
N ASP A 107 44.58 13.33 -14.29
CA ASP A 107 44.39 12.74 -12.95
C ASP A 107 43.08 13.25 -12.31
N ARG A 108 42.81 14.55 -12.48
CA ARG A 108 41.55 15.16 -12.03
C ARG A 108 40.36 14.65 -12.84
N VAL A 109 40.52 14.44 -14.15
CA VAL A 109 39.49 13.85 -15.01
C VAL A 109 39.12 12.43 -14.53
N ALA A 110 40.11 11.58 -14.24
CA ALA A 110 39.86 10.23 -13.73
C ALA A 110 39.15 10.22 -12.37
N THR A 111 39.55 11.13 -11.47
CA THR A 111 38.93 11.29 -10.15
C THR A 111 37.47 11.73 -10.26
N LEU A 112 37.20 12.79 -11.05
CA LEU A 112 35.85 13.31 -11.26
C LEU A 112 34.95 12.32 -11.99
N GLN A 113 35.51 11.56 -12.93
CA GLN A 113 34.79 10.49 -13.62
C GLN A 113 34.30 9.43 -12.63
N THR A 114 35.14 9.00 -11.70
CA THR A 114 34.79 8.01 -10.69
C THR A 114 33.68 8.55 -9.77
N GLN A 115 33.80 9.80 -9.31
CA GLN A 115 32.77 10.43 -8.47
C GLN A 115 31.43 10.56 -9.21
N LEU A 116 31.45 10.94 -10.50
CA LEU A 116 30.26 11.03 -11.34
C LEU A 116 29.57 9.67 -11.49
N LEU A 117 30.33 8.61 -11.73
CA LEU A 117 29.78 7.25 -11.84
C LEU A 117 29.20 6.75 -10.51
N ASN A 118 29.79 7.16 -9.38
CA ASN A 118 29.26 6.81 -8.06
C ASN A 118 27.93 7.50 -7.79
N ILE A 119 27.83 8.81 -8.05
CA ILE A 119 26.55 9.53 -7.91
C ILE A 119 25.52 9.02 -8.92
N GLU A 120 25.92 8.71 -10.16
CA GLU A 120 25.05 8.06 -11.15
C GLU A 120 24.48 6.76 -10.56
N ALA A 121 25.30 5.91 -9.96
CA ALA A 121 24.85 4.65 -9.36
C ALA A 121 23.86 4.86 -8.20
N VAL A 122 24.11 5.83 -7.31
CA VAL A 122 23.20 6.16 -6.21
C VAL A 122 21.85 6.67 -6.73
N LEU A 123 21.87 7.60 -7.69
CA LEU A 123 20.64 8.10 -8.33
C LEU A 123 19.88 6.97 -9.04
N LEU A 124 20.57 6.05 -9.71
CA LEU A 124 19.94 4.88 -10.32
C LEU A 124 19.33 3.93 -9.29
N LYS A 125 19.93 3.80 -8.10
CA LYS A 125 19.32 3.04 -7.00
C LYS A 125 18.07 3.73 -6.47
N CYS A 126 18.00 5.06 -6.41
CA CYS A 126 16.73 5.76 -6.16
C CYS A 126 15.66 5.38 -7.19
N VAL A 127 16.00 5.35 -8.49
CA VAL A 127 15.06 4.91 -9.54
C VAL A 127 14.65 3.45 -9.33
N GLN A 128 15.61 2.57 -9.01
CA GLN A 128 15.34 1.15 -8.79
C GLN A 128 14.39 0.91 -7.61
N GLY A 129 14.51 1.71 -6.54
CA GLY A 129 13.64 1.65 -5.37
C GLY A 129 12.21 2.04 -5.72
N ILE A 130 12.06 3.09 -6.53
CA ILE A 130 10.75 3.50 -7.09
C ILE A 130 10.17 2.38 -7.96
N VAL A 131 10.97 1.78 -8.85
CA VAL A 131 10.53 0.69 -9.74
C VAL A 131 10.03 -0.51 -8.93
N TYR A 132 10.79 -0.97 -7.93
CA TYR A 132 10.36 -2.10 -7.11
C TYR A 132 9.11 -1.79 -6.28
N ALA A 133 9.00 -0.58 -5.72
CA ALA A 133 7.82 -0.19 -4.97
C ALA A 133 6.57 -0.09 -5.87
N ILE A 134 6.67 0.53 -7.05
CA ILE A 134 5.55 0.60 -8.00
C ILE A 134 5.12 -0.81 -8.43
N ALA A 135 6.08 -1.66 -8.81
CA ALA A 135 5.78 -3.02 -9.22
C ALA A 135 5.11 -3.81 -8.10
N LEU A 136 5.62 -3.73 -6.86
CA LEU A 136 4.99 -4.37 -5.71
C LEU A 136 3.55 -3.87 -5.49
N ILE A 137 3.34 -2.55 -5.52
CA ILE A 137 2.01 -1.95 -5.34
C ILE A 137 1.06 -2.44 -6.44
N THR A 138 1.49 -2.39 -7.71
CA THR A 138 0.63 -2.82 -8.83
C THR A 138 0.34 -4.31 -8.79
N ASP A 139 1.33 -5.14 -8.43
CA ASP A 139 1.17 -6.59 -8.31
C ASP A 139 0.24 -6.95 -7.14
N ASP A 140 0.36 -6.26 -6.00
CA ASP A 140 -0.49 -6.51 -4.83
C ASP A 140 -1.94 -6.07 -5.09
N PHE A 141 -2.16 -4.96 -5.82
CA PHE A 141 -3.49 -4.59 -6.28
C PHE A 141 -4.04 -5.55 -7.35
N GLU A 142 -3.21 -6.05 -8.27
CA GLU A 142 -3.61 -7.07 -9.24
C GLU A 142 -4.07 -8.34 -8.52
N GLU A 143 -3.33 -8.75 -7.49
CA GLU A 143 -3.67 -9.89 -6.65
C GLU A 143 -5.00 -9.67 -5.92
N ILE A 144 -5.26 -8.48 -5.37
CA ILE A 144 -6.57 -8.15 -4.79
C ILE A 144 -7.68 -8.22 -5.85
N VAL A 145 -7.44 -7.69 -7.05
CA VAL A 145 -8.42 -7.77 -8.15
C VAL A 145 -8.74 -9.22 -8.49
N LEU A 146 -7.71 -10.05 -8.66
CA LEU A 146 -7.87 -11.47 -8.96
C LEU A 146 -8.57 -12.23 -7.82
N ARG A 147 -8.20 -11.94 -6.56
CA ARG A 147 -8.74 -12.59 -5.36
C ARG A 147 -10.22 -12.36 -5.17
N TYR A 148 -10.74 -11.16 -5.46
CA TYR A 148 -12.13 -10.79 -5.14
C TYR A 148 -13.03 -10.54 -6.35
N PHE A 149 -12.48 -10.28 -7.53
CA PHE A 149 -13.27 -10.00 -8.74
C PHE A 149 -13.04 -11.04 -9.84
N GLY A 150 -12.09 -11.96 -9.64
CA GLY A 150 -11.81 -13.07 -10.53
C GLY A 150 -11.01 -12.70 -11.78
N GLN A 151 -10.77 -13.68 -12.64
CA GLN A 151 -9.85 -13.54 -13.77
C GLN A 151 -10.35 -12.58 -14.86
N ALA A 152 -11.67 -12.46 -15.05
CA ALA A 152 -12.25 -11.54 -16.03
C ALA A 152 -11.91 -10.07 -15.72
N ALA A 153 -11.84 -9.72 -14.44
CA ALA A 153 -11.52 -8.38 -13.95
C ALA A 153 -10.05 -7.97 -14.19
N LEU A 154 -9.15 -8.91 -14.47
CA LEU A 154 -7.74 -8.58 -14.77
C LEU A 154 -7.59 -7.78 -16.05
N GLN A 155 -8.44 -7.99 -17.05
CA GLN A 155 -8.39 -7.22 -18.29
C GLN A 155 -8.77 -5.76 -18.06
N GLU A 156 -9.76 -5.53 -17.20
CA GLU A 156 -10.17 -4.21 -16.76
C GLU A 156 -9.03 -3.49 -16.02
N TYR A 157 -8.39 -4.17 -15.06
CA TYR A 157 -7.26 -3.64 -14.32
C TYR A 157 -6.05 -3.33 -15.21
N SER A 158 -5.71 -4.24 -16.13
CA SER A 158 -4.64 -4.06 -17.11
C SER A 158 -4.88 -2.81 -17.97
N SER A 159 -6.12 -2.60 -18.40
CA SER A 159 -6.50 -1.42 -19.20
C SER A 159 -6.30 -0.12 -18.43
N LEU A 160 -6.53 -0.11 -17.10
CA LEU A 160 -6.25 1.06 -16.26
C LEU A 160 -4.75 1.35 -16.17
N ILE A 161 -3.91 0.32 -15.97
CA ILE A 161 -2.43 0.46 -15.89
C ILE A 161 -1.85 0.97 -17.21
N GLU A 162 -2.40 0.55 -18.34
CA GLU A 162 -1.99 1.01 -19.67
C GLU A 162 -2.36 2.48 -19.92
N LYS A 163 -3.55 2.89 -19.47
CA LYS A 163 -4.11 4.22 -19.75
C LYS A 163 -3.60 5.32 -18.82
N TYR A 164 -3.42 5.03 -17.53
CA TYR A 164 -3.14 6.05 -16.53
C TYR A 164 -1.76 5.91 -15.91
N GLU A 165 -1.15 7.04 -15.60
CA GLU A 165 -0.04 7.10 -14.64
C GLU A 165 -0.55 6.77 -13.24
N LEU A 166 0.31 6.21 -12.38
CA LEU A 166 -0.01 5.83 -10.99
C LEU A 166 -0.14 7.08 -10.07
N ASN A 167 -1.10 7.93 -10.39
CA ASN A 167 -1.43 9.17 -9.70
C ASN A 167 -2.88 9.13 -9.21
N GLN A 168 -3.39 10.25 -8.67
CA GLN A 168 -4.76 10.31 -8.16
C GLN A 168 -5.82 9.94 -9.22
N GLY A 169 -5.57 10.23 -10.50
CA GLY A 169 -6.47 9.87 -11.59
C GLY A 169 -6.62 8.35 -11.78
N PHE A 170 -5.52 7.61 -11.70
CA PHE A 170 -5.58 6.13 -11.70
C PHE A 170 -6.38 5.61 -10.52
N TRP A 171 -6.11 6.11 -9.31
CA TRP A 171 -6.80 5.64 -8.11
C TRP A 171 -8.29 5.99 -8.11
N ASN A 172 -8.68 7.17 -8.61
CA ASN A 172 -10.09 7.52 -8.82
C ASN A 172 -10.76 6.53 -9.77
N ALA A 173 -10.14 6.25 -10.92
CA ALA A 173 -10.67 5.29 -11.89
C ALA A 173 -10.77 3.87 -11.33
N PHE A 174 -9.77 3.44 -10.56
CA PHE A 174 -9.76 2.15 -9.87
C PHE A 174 -10.91 2.04 -8.87
N VAL A 175 -11.08 3.03 -7.99
CA VAL A 175 -12.13 3.04 -6.97
C VAL A 175 -13.51 3.10 -7.62
N GLU A 176 -13.69 3.94 -8.64
CA GLU A 176 -14.92 4.01 -9.43
C GLU A 176 -15.31 2.63 -9.97
N GLN A 177 -14.37 1.96 -10.64
CA GLN A 177 -14.63 0.71 -11.35
C GLN A 177 -14.80 -0.50 -10.44
N PHE A 178 -13.92 -0.67 -9.44
CA PHE A 178 -13.88 -1.87 -8.61
C PHE A 178 -14.65 -1.73 -7.28
N ILE A 179 -14.94 -0.50 -6.82
CA ILE A 179 -15.69 -0.25 -5.59
C ILE A 179 -17.06 0.34 -5.91
N ALA A 180 -17.11 1.57 -6.44
CA ALA A 180 -18.35 2.31 -6.58
C ALA A 180 -19.34 1.60 -7.50
N GLY A 181 -18.91 1.26 -8.72
CA GLY A 181 -19.75 0.55 -9.68
C GLY A 181 -20.27 -0.80 -9.18
N ARG A 182 -19.48 -1.51 -8.36
CA ARG A 182 -19.88 -2.81 -7.76
C ARG A 182 -20.88 -2.64 -6.64
N VAL A 183 -20.73 -1.61 -5.81
CA VAL A 183 -21.69 -1.28 -4.77
C VAL A 183 -23.01 -0.78 -5.37
N GLU A 184 -22.96 0.06 -6.40
CA GLU A 184 -24.15 0.54 -7.09
C GLU A 184 -24.92 -0.60 -7.78
N GLU A 185 -24.19 -1.50 -8.46
CA GLU A 185 -24.75 -2.72 -9.04
C GLU A 185 -25.40 -3.60 -7.99
N ALA A 186 -24.70 -3.85 -6.87
CA ALA A 186 -25.25 -4.61 -5.74
C ALA A 186 -26.52 -3.97 -5.17
N HIS A 187 -26.48 -2.66 -4.92
CA HIS A 187 -27.59 -1.91 -4.33
C HIS A 187 -28.83 -1.97 -5.21
N ARG A 188 -28.68 -1.78 -6.53
CA ARG A 188 -29.78 -1.92 -7.49
C ARG A 188 -30.39 -3.32 -7.45
N GLU A 189 -29.58 -4.37 -7.49
CA GLU A 189 -30.09 -5.75 -7.47
C GLU A 189 -30.76 -6.12 -6.13
N ILE A 190 -30.27 -5.59 -5.01
CA ILE A 190 -30.92 -5.77 -3.71
C ILE A 190 -32.33 -5.19 -3.72
N LEU A 191 -32.50 -4.01 -4.31
CA LEU A 191 -33.81 -3.36 -4.44
C LEU A 191 -34.74 -4.12 -5.40
N GLU A 192 -34.25 -4.49 -6.58
CA GLU A 192 -35.01 -5.26 -7.58
C GLU A 192 -35.42 -6.64 -7.06
N GLY A 193 -34.52 -7.32 -6.34
CA GLY A 193 -34.75 -8.63 -5.74
C GLY A 193 -35.52 -8.59 -4.42
N GLY A 194 -35.82 -7.40 -3.88
CA GLY A 194 -36.49 -7.25 -2.58
C GLY A 194 -35.70 -7.83 -1.40
N LYS A 195 -34.37 -7.86 -1.48
CA LYS A 195 -33.46 -8.42 -0.45
C LYS A 195 -33.19 -7.43 0.69
N TYR A 196 -34.23 -6.78 1.18
CA TYR A 196 -34.18 -5.86 2.30
C TYR A 196 -35.29 -6.18 3.29
N GLU A 197 -35.06 -5.90 4.57
CA GLU A 197 -36.05 -6.11 5.63
C GLU A 197 -36.56 -4.77 6.15
N ILE A 198 -37.86 -4.63 6.33
CA ILE A 198 -38.47 -3.46 6.97
C ILE A 198 -39.11 -3.90 8.28
N SER A 199 -38.75 -3.23 9.38
CA SER A 199 -39.33 -3.48 10.69
C SER A 199 -39.56 -2.19 11.47
N LYS A 200 -40.60 -2.15 12.30
CA LYS A 200 -40.80 -1.07 13.27
C LYS A 200 -40.11 -1.40 14.59
N GLU A 201 -39.17 -0.55 15.01
CA GLU A 201 -38.47 -0.66 16.27
C GLU A 201 -38.66 0.57 17.14
N ARG A 202 -39.52 0.47 18.15
CA ARG A 202 -39.89 1.60 19.05
C ARG A 202 -40.37 2.81 18.23
N SER A 203 -39.62 3.90 18.24
CA SER A 203 -39.88 5.16 17.53
C SER A 203 -39.22 5.23 16.15
N PHE A 204 -38.61 4.14 15.66
CA PHE A 204 -37.96 4.09 14.35
C PHE A 204 -38.64 3.09 13.41
N LEU A 205 -38.74 3.47 12.13
CA LEU A 205 -38.88 2.52 11.05
C LEU A 205 -37.48 2.19 10.54
N VAL A 206 -37.15 0.90 10.50
CA VAL A 206 -35.81 0.40 10.17
C VAL A 206 -35.86 -0.34 8.86
N ILE A 207 -35.02 0.08 7.90
CA ILE A 207 -34.73 -0.67 6.68
C ILE A 207 -33.36 -1.32 6.85
N ARG A 208 -33.27 -2.63 6.66
CA ARG A 208 -32.02 -3.39 6.78
C ARG A 208 -31.55 -3.87 5.42
N PHE A 209 -30.28 -3.60 5.14
CA PHE A 209 -29.52 -4.15 4.03
C PHE A 209 -28.42 -5.05 4.60
N LEU A 210 -28.31 -6.28 4.09
CA LEU A 210 -27.25 -7.18 4.49
C LEU A 210 -25.99 -6.87 3.69
N PHE A 211 -24.87 -6.68 4.37
CA PHE A 211 -23.60 -6.45 3.67
C PHE A 211 -23.17 -7.68 2.86
N ASP A 212 -23.59 -8.89 3.27
CA ASP A 212 -23.35 -10.12 2.50
C ASP A 212 -23.91 -10.05 1.08
N ASP A 213 -25.04 -9.37 0.87
CA ASP A 213 -25.60 -9.22 -0.48
C ASP A 213 -24.73 -8.33 -1.36
N ILE A 214 -24.03 -7.35 -0.77
CA ILE A 214 -23.03 -6.53 -1.46
C ILE A 214 -21.78 -7.34 -1.74
N LEU A 215 -21.31 -8.11 -0.75
CA LEU A 215 -20.18 -9.01 -0.90
C LEU A 215 -20.44 -10.14 -1.91
N SER A 216 -21.69 -10.49 -2.18
CA SER A 216 -22.04 -11.48 -3.22
C SER A 216 -21.64 -11.08 -4.63
N LYS A 217 -21.33 -9.80 -4.86
CA LYS A 217 -20.76 -9.30 -6.12
C LYS A 217 -19.26 -9.55 -6.24
N LEU A 218 -18.59 -9.87 -5.14
CA LEU A 218 -17.24 -10.37 -5.19
C LEU A 218 -17.31 -11.80 -5.72
N ASN A 219 -16.53 -12.09 -6.75
CA ASN A 219 -16.36 -13.42 -7.32
C ASN A 219 -14.98 -13.95 -6.89
N PRO A 220 -14.83 -14.38 -5.62
CA PRO A 220 -13.54 -14.78 -5.15
C PRO A 220 -13.02 -16.00 -5.90
N THR A 221 -11.73 -16.03 -6.16
CA THR A 221 -11.08 -17.20 -6.78
C THR A 221 -10.53 -18.14 -5.72
N ASP A 222 -10.81 -19.44 -5.86
CA ASP A 222 -10.19 -20.49 -5.06
C ASP A 222 -8.80 -20.89 -5.59
N GLN A 223 -8.37 -20.32 -6.72
CA GLN A 223 -7.11 -20.66 -7.35
C GLN A 223 -5.93 -20.03 -6.59
N ARG A 224 -4.85 -20.79 -6.48
CA ARG A 224 -3.59 -20.28 -5.94
C ARG A 224 -3.02 -19.23 -6.90
N ILE A 225 -2.83 -18.02 -6.40
CA ILE A 225 -2.23 -16.92 -7.15
C ILE A 225 -0.71 -17.02 -7.06
N GLU A 226 -0.05 -17.10 -8.21
CA GLU A 226 1.40 -17.10 -8.30
C GLU A 226 1.95 -15.69 -8.05
N LYS A 227 2.85 -15.58 -7.08
CA LYS A 227 3.48 -14.31 -6.72
C LYS A 227 4.67 -14.00 -7.62
N THR A 228 4.85 -12.72 -7.93
CA THR A 228 6.01 -12.25 -8.70
C THR A 228 7.31 -12.36 -7.89
N ARG A 229 8.46 -12.19 -8.55
CA ARG A 229 9.77 -12.18 -7.89
C ARG A 229 9.84 -11.11 -6.78
N ILE A 230 9.29 -9.92 -7.04
CA ILE A 230 9.30 -8.79 -6.10
C ILE A 230 8.40 -9.10 -4.92
N GLN A 231 7.17 -9.59 -5.17
CA GLN A 231 6.25 -10.01 -4.10
C GLN A 231 6.86 -11.11 -3.22
N ASN A 232 7.48 -12.14 -3.82
CA ASN A 232 8.14 -13.20 -3.05
C ASN A 232 9.30 -12.65 -2.20
N GLY A 233 10.12 -11.76 -2.77
CA GLY A 233 11.20 -11.10 -2.03
C GLY A 233 10.69 -10.26 -0.87
N TYR A 234 9.59 -9.54 -1.06
CA TYR A 234 8.95 -8.72 -0.02
C TYR A 234 8.31 -9.60 1.07
N VAL A 235 7.55 -10.64 0.70
CA VAL A 235 6.93 -11.60 1.64
C VAL A 235 7.99 -12.34 2.46
N ALA A 236 9.13 -12.70 1.86
CA ALA A 236 10.24 -13.32 2.59
C ALA A 236 10.72 -12.47 3.77
N THR A 237 10.64 -11.12 3.69
CA THR A 237 10.99 -10.22 4.80
C THR A 237 10.04 -10.28 6.00
N PHE A 238 8.91 -10.98 5.89
CA PHE A 238 7.98 -11.25 6.98
C PHE A 238 8.06 -12.70 7.46
N GLU A 239 8.38 -13.65 6.58
CA GLU A 239 8.34 -15.08 6.90
C GLU A 239 9.70 -15.64 7.33
N GLN A 240 10.80 -15.11 6.78
CA GLN A 240 12.14 -15.62 7.00
C GLN A 240 12.90 -14.76 8.00
N GLN A 241 13.45 -15.40 9.04
CA GLN A 241 14.15 -14.69 10.12
C GLN A 241 15.36 -13.90 9.62
N GLU A 242 16.15 -14.45 8.70
CA GLU A 242 17.31 -13.77 8.10
C GLU A 242 16.89 -12.51 7.34
N ALA A 243 15.85 -12.62 6.49
CA ALA A 243 15.33 -11.48 5.73
C ALA A 243 14.72 -10.40 6.65
N GLN A 244 14.06 -10.80 7.74
CA GLN A 244 13.58 -9.86 8.77
C GLN A 244 14.72 -9.10 9.43
N GLN A 245 15.82 -9.79 9.78
CA GLN A 245 17.01 -9.17 10.38
C GLN A 245 17.67 -8.20 9.40
N ARG A 246 17.83 -8.60 8.14
CA ARG A 246 18.33 -7.73 7.07
C ARG A 246 17.47 -6.48 6.92
N ALA A 247 16.14 -6.62 6.86
CA ALA A 247 15.23 -5.48 6.74
C ALA A 247 15.38 -4.49 7.91
N LYS A 248 15.54 -4.98 9.15
CA LYS A 248 15.81 -4.12 10.32
C LYS A 248 17.17 -3.43 10.26
N MET A 249 18.20 -4.14 9.79
CA MET A 249 19.52 -3.55 9.58
C MET A 249 19.48 -2.44 8.52
N VAL A 250 18.83 -2.71 7.37
CA VAL A 250 18.62 -1.73 6.30
C VAL A 250 17.82 -0.54 6.81
N GLN A 251 16.75 -0.75 7.58
CA GLN A 251 15.97 0.31 8.22
C GLN A 251 16.86 1.20 9.11
N ALA A 252 17.71 0.59 9.94
CA ALA A 252 18.61 1.35 10.81
C ALA A 252 19.61 2.21 10.01
N MET A 253 20.09 1.70 8.88
CA MET A 253 20.97 2.46 7.98
C MET A 253 20.23 3.58 7.25
N LEU A 254 19.00 3.32 6.80
CA LEU A 254 18.15 4.35 6.19
C LEU A 254 17.88 5.49 7.17
N VAL A 255 17.48 5.17 8.41
CA VAL A 255 17.27 6.18 9.47
C VAL A 255 18.52 7.05 9.64
N LYS A 256 19.71 6.45 9.72
CA LYS A 256 20.96 7.21 9.83
C LYS A 256 21.21 8.07 8.58
N GLY A 257 21.07 7.49 7.40
CA GLY A 257 21.33 8.13 6.11
C GLY A 257 20.39 9.31 5.81
N VAL A 258 19.15 9.27 6.29
CA VAL A 258 18.15 10.32 6.07
C VAL A 258 17.92 11.23 7.28
N SER A 259 18.63 11.01 8.39
CA SER A 259 18.47 11.80 9.63
C SER A 259 18.80 13.28 9.46
N GLY A 260 19.65 13.62 8.47
CA GLY A 260 20.03 15.00 8.16
C GLY A 260 19.02 15.78 7.32
N LEU A 261 17.94 15.16 6.85
CA LEU A 261 16.94 15.83 6.03
C LEU A 261 16.10 16.82 6.86
N SER A 262 15.82 17.99 6.30
CA SER A 262 15.08 19.08 6.96
C SER A 262 13.70 18.63 7.47
N GLN A 263 13.04 17.72 6.74
CA GLN A 263 11.70 17.20 7.04
C GLN A 263 11.71 15.75 7.54
N PHE A 264 12.84 15.25 8.06
CA PHE A 264 12.98 13.86 8.54
C PHE A 264 11.86 13.43 9.50
N LYS A 265 11.39 14.33 10.38
CA LYS A 265 10.30 14.05 11.34
C LYS A 265 8.96 13.65 10.71
N GLN A 266 8.77 13.90 9.42
CA GLN A 266 7.56 13.49 8.69
C GLN A 266 7.62 12.03 8.22
N LEU A 267 8.81 11.42 8.21
CA LEU A 267 8.99 9.99 7.91
C LEU A 267 8.74 9.16 9.16
N THR A 268 7.80 8.22 9.08
CA THR A 268 7.53 7.33 10.21
C THR A 268 8.51 6.15 10.21
N ALA A 269 8.76 5.58 11.39
CA ALA A 269 9.61 4.38 11.50
C ALA A 269 9.04 3.21 10.69
N GLU A 270 7.71 3.11 10.61
CA GLU A 270 6.99 2.09 9.84
C GLU A 270 7.18 2.27 8.33
N GLU A 271 7.06 3.50 7.82
CA GLU A 271 7.33 3.81 6.42
C GLU A 271 8.77 3.46 6.02
N LEU A 272 9.74 3.80 6.87
CA LEU A 272 11.14 3.45 6.65
C LEU A 272 11.37 1.93 6.70
N LEU A 273 10.60 1.20 7.52
CA LEU A 273 10.66 -0.27 7.55
C LEU A 273 10.09 -0.87 6.27
N LEU A 274 8.95 -0.37 5.78
CA LEU A 274 8.35 -0.82 4.52
C LEU A 274 9.28 -0.53 3.34
N ALA A 275 9.88 0.66 3.29
CA ALA A 275 10.90 0.99 2.31
C ALA A 275 12.16 0.11 2.42
N ALA A 276 12.59 -0.22 3.64
CA ALA A 276 13.70 -1.15 3.88
C ALA A 276 13.40 -2.55 3.35
N ARG A 277 12.17 -3.05 3.53
CA ARG A 277 11.74 -4.35 3.00
C ARG A 277 11.74 -4.37 1.48
N VAL A 278 11.29 -3.30 0.83
CA VAL A 278 11.40 -3.15 -0.64
C VAL A 278 12.86 -3.12 -1.07
N ALA A 279 13.72 -2.40 -0.34
CA ALA A 279 15.16 -2.38 -0.62
C ALA A 279 15.81 -3.77 -0.48
N CYS A 280 15.31 -4.64 0.39
CA CYS A 280 15.79 -6.02 0.53
C CYS A 280 15.54 -6.92 -0.70
N VAL A 281 14.68 -6.50 -1.64
CA VAL A 281 14.49 -7.20 -2.93
C VAL A 281 15.72 -7.05 -3.84
N ASP A 282 16.52 -6.01 -3.64
CA ASP A 282 17.73 -5.76 -4.41
C ASP A 282 18.94 -6.51 -3.82
N PRO A 283 19.82 -7.09 -4.66
CA PRO A 283 21.05 -7.75 -4.21
C PRO A 283 21.98 -6.86 -3.38
N VAL A 284 21.95 -5.54 -3.54
CA VAL A 284 22.80 -4.60 -2.77
C VAL A 284 22.57 -4.73 -1.25
N SER A 285 21.37 -5.12 -0.83
CA SER A 285 21.04 -5.32 0.58
C SER A 285 21.80 -6.50 1.20
N LEU A 286 21.96 -7.59 0.45
CA LEU A 286 22.75 -8.75 0.84
C LEU A 286 24.24 -8.42 0.80
N GLU A 287 24.70 -7.73 -0.24
CA GLU A 287 26.10 -7.28 -0.33
C GLU A 287 26.48 -6.39 0.87
N PHE A 288 25.59 -5.48 1.25
CA PHE A 288 25.77 -4.63 2.43
C PHE A 288 25.84 -5.45 3.71
N GLU A 289 24.95 -6.42 3.91
CA GLU A 289 24.93 -7.31 5.08
C GLU A 289 26.24 -8.09 5.25
N ILE A 290 26.75 -8.66 4.16
CA ILE A 290 28.02 -9.40 4.14
C ILE A 290 29.14 -8.47 4.57
N LYS A 291 29.30 -7.32 3.91
CA LYS A 291 30.36 -6.35 4.23
C LYS A 291 30.24 -5.78 5.64
N TYR A 292 29.03 -5.55 6.12
CA TYR A 292 28.79 -5.06 7.48
C TYR A 292 29.23 -6.10 8.52
N THR A 293 28.92 -7.37 8.28
CA THR A 293 29.29 -8.49 9.15
C THR A 293 30.80 -8.69 9.18
N GLU A 294 31.46 -8.66 8.02
CA GLU A 294 32.92 -8.71 7.89
C GLU A 294 33.59 -7.60 8.71
N ARG A 295 33.11 -6.36 8.60
CA ARG A 295 33.64 -5.22 9.37
C ARG A 295 33.44 -5.38 10.88
N ILE A 296 32.30 -5.91 11.32
CA ILE A 296 32.08 -6.19 12.75
C ILE A 296 33.04 -7.29 13.23
N ALA A 297 33.26 -8.34 12.42
CA ALA A 297 34.18 -9.41 12.76
C ALA A 297 35.61 -8.89 12.92
N VAL A 298 36.08 -8.06 11.98
CA VAL A 298 37.39 -7.39 12.07
C VAL A 298 37.47 -6.50 13.31
N ALA A 299 36.45 -5.67 13.56
CA ALA A 299 36.43 -4.80 14.74
C ALA A 299 36.41 -5.59 16.06
N ARG A 300 35.77 -6.76 16.10
CA ARG A 300 35.78 -7.66 17.27
C ARG A 300 37.14 -8.34 17.44
N ALA A 301 37.76 -8.80 16.37
CA ALA A 301 39.10 -9.40 16.40
C ALA A 301 40.14 -8.39 16.91
N LEU A 302 40.11 -7.15 16.42
CA LEU A 302 40.99 -6.06 16.87
C LEU A 302 40.76 -5.66 18.34
N ARG A 303 39.54 -5.81 18.86
CA ARG A 303 39.26 -5.61 20.29
C ARG A 303 39.77 -6.76 21.16
N ALA A 304 39.76 -7.98 20.64
CA ALA A 304 40.23 -9.17 21.35
C ALA A 304 41.76 -9.29 21.35
N ASP A 305 42.41 -8.86 20.26
CA ASP A 305 43.85 -8.77 20.14
C ASP A 305 44.23 -7.45 19.42
N PRO A 306 44.62 -6.40 20.17
CA PRO A 306 45.06 -5.12 19.61
C PRO A 306 46.32 -5.22 18.73
N ASN A 307 47.09 -6.31 18.85
CA ASN A 307 48.30 -6.57 18.09
C ASN A 307 48.07 -7.52 16.91
N ALA A 308 46.86 -8.05 16.72
CA ALA A 308 46.45 -8.71 15.50
C ALA A 308 46.34 -7.66 14.38
N ALA A 309 47.48 -7.27 13.83
CA ALA A 309 47.55 -6.35 12.72
C ALA A 309 46.64 -6.90 11.59
N PRO A 310 45.71 -6.09 11.04
CA PRO A 310 45.15 -6.43 9.74
C PRO A 310 46.35 -6.51 8.80
N SER A 311 46.56 -7.66 8.18
CA SER A 311 47.64 -7.88 7.20
C SER A 311 47.47 -7.06 5.91
N SER A 312 46.60 -6.05 5.90
CA SER A 312 46.30 -5.20 4.76
C SER A 312 46.98 -3.84 4.91
N ARG A 313 47.63 -3.38 3.84
CA ARG A 313 48.29 -2.07 3.80
C ARG A 313 47.23 -0.99 4.06
N ALA A 314 47.61 0.16 4.63
CA ALA A 314 46.67 1.28 4.87
C ALA A 314 45.82 1.65 3.63
N GLU A 315 46.35 1.41 2.43
CA GLU A 315 45.65 1.57 1.15
C GLU A 315 44.47 0.59 0.96
N ASP A 316 44.60 -0.66 1.41
CA ASP A 316 43.54 -1.68 1.30
C ASP A 316 42.39 -1.38 2.26
N ALA A 317 42.71 -0.97 3.49
CA ALA A 317 41.70 -0.52 4.46
C ALA A 317 40.95 0.73 3.96
N GLN A 318 41.64 1.66 3.31
CA GLN A 318 41.01 2.83 2.70
C GLN A 318 40.11 2.44 1.53
N ARG A 319 40.54 1.51 0.66
CA ARG A 319 39.73 0.98 -0.45
C ARG A 319 38.46 0.30 0.05
N GLU A 320 38.59 -0.52 1.11
CA GLU A 320 37.46 -1.20 1.74
C GLU A 320 36.47 -0.21 2.35
N GLN A 321 36.96 0.84 3.04
CA GLN A 321 36.12 1.91 3.59
C GLN A 321 35.35 2.65 2.50
N VAL A 322 36.01 3.02 1.40
CA VAL A 322 35.38 3.71 0.27
C VAL A 322 34.33 2.81 -0.39
N HIS A 323 34.65 1.53 -0.58
CA HIS A 323 33.70 0.57 -1.14
C HIS A 323 32.49 0.37 -0.22
N PHE A 324 32.71 0.25 1.09
CA PHE A 324 31.62 0.12 2.05
C PHE A 324 30.69 1.33 2.02
N GLN A 325 31.25 2.54 2.01
CA GLN A 325 30.46 3.77 1.91
C GLN A 325 29.66 3.80 0.61
N PHE A 326 30.26 3.38 -0.51
CA PHE A 326 29.56 3.31 -1.79
C PHE A 326 28.36 2.36 -1.77
N VAL A 327 28.50 1.16 -1.19
CA VAL A 327 27.39 0.21 -1.03
C VAL A 327 26.31 0.75 -0.09
N LEU A 328 26.72 1.42 0.99
CA LEU A 328 25.81 2.09 1.91
C LEU A 328 25.01 3.20 1.21
N ASP A 329 25.66 4.05 0.42
CA ASP A 329 24.99 5.13 -0.32
C ASP A 329 24.00 4.58 -1.35
N GLN A 330 24.33 3.48 -2.02
CA GLN A 330 23.42 2.76 -2.92
C GLN A 330 22.20 2.20 -2.18
N LEU A 331 22.42 1.58 -1.02
CA LEU A 331 21.35 1.05 -0.18
C LEU A 331 20.42 2.17 0.32
N ILE A 332 20.99 3.30 0.74
CA ILE A 332 20.22 4.48 1.17
C ILE A 332 19.41 5.03 0.00
N GLY A 333 20.03 5.23 -1.17
CA GLY A 333 19.35 5.69 -2.38
C GLY A 333 18.17 4.79 -2.75
N LEU A 334 18.37 3.47 -2.70
CA LEU A 334 17.32 2.48 -2.95
C LEU A 334 16.14 2.63 -2.00
N GLY A 335 16.39 2.68 -0.69
CA GLY A 335 15.32 2.84 0.30
C GLY A 335 14.64 4.21 0.23
N VAL A 336 15.36 5.29 -0.07
CA VAL A 336 14.76 6.62 -0.30
C VAL A 336 13.81 6.59 -1.51
N GLY A 337 14.22 5.96 -2.61
CA GLY A 337 13.38 5.77 -3.78
C GLY A 337 12.09 5.00 -3.46
N ALA A 338 12.22 3.89 -2.74
CA ALA A 338 11.07 3.10 -2.30
C ALA A 338 10.13 3.91 -1.38
N ALA A 339 10.69 4.67 -0.41
CA ALA A 339 9.91 5.52 0.48
C ALA A 339 9.13 6.60 -0.28
N ILE A 340 9.75 7.28 -1.26
CA ILE A 340 9.07 8.26 -2.12
C ILE A 340 7.88 7.62 -2.83
N ALA A 341 8.09 6.47 -3.48
CA ALA A 341 7.03 5.79 -4.21
C ALA A 341 5.88 5.36 -3.29
N ILE A 342 6.17 4.76 -2.14
CA ILE A 342 5.17 4.35 -1.14
C ILE A 342 4.40 5.57 -0.62
N GLY A 343 5.10 6.60 -0.16
CA GLY A 343 4.50 7.78 0.46
C GLY A 343 3.62 8.57 -0.50
N VAL A 344 4.14 8.90 -1.69
CA VAL A 344 3.40 9.70 -2.68
C VAL A 344 2.23 8.92 -3.28
N THR A 345 2.40 7.61 -3.55
CA THR A 345 1.31 6.76 -4.04
C THR A 345 0.23 6.60 -2.98
N GLY A 346 0.61 6.42 -1.71
CA GLY A 346 -0.32 6.36 -0.58
C GLY A 346 -1.11 7.66 -0.41
N ASP A 347 -0.46 8.81 -0.61
CA ASP A 347 -1.13 10.12 -0.64
C ASP A 347 -2.18 10.21 -1.76
N HIS A 348 -1.84 9.77 -2.97
CA HIS A 348 -2.78 9.78 -4.10
C HIS A 348 -3.95 8.82 -3.91
N LEU A 349 -3.68 7.61 -3.43
CA LEU A 349 -4.72 6.62 -3.11
C LEU A 349 -5.67 7.17 -2.06
N PHE A 350 -5.16 7.66 -0.92
CA PHE A 350 -6.03 8.16 0.14
C PHE A 350 -6.85 9.38 -0.25
N LYS A 351 -6.31 10.27 -1.10
CA LYS A 351 -7.08 11.37 -1.70
C LYS A 351 -8.21 10.87 -2.59
N ALA A 352 -7.98 9.78 -3.34
CA ALA A 352 -9.03 9.14 -4.11
C ALA A 352 -10.11 8.56 -3.19
N LEU A 353 -9.72 7.77 -2.18
CA LEU A 353 -10.67 7.16 -1.25
C LEU A 353 -11.54 8.19 -0.51
N ASP A 354 -10.94 9.30 -0.06
CA ASP A 354 -11.65 10.39 0.63
C ASP A 354 -12.72 11.05 -0.25
N ALA A 355 -12.54 11.05 -1.58
CA ALA A 355 -13.54 11.57 -2.52
C ALA A 355 -14.79 10.68 -2.60
N PHE A 356 -14.68 9.37 -2.35
CA PHE A 356 -15.78 8.40 -2.41
C PHE A 356 -16.44 8.14 -1.06
N VAL A 357 -15.70 8.33 0.03
CA VAL A 357 -16.21 8.15 1.41
C VAL A 357 -15.68 9.28 2.31
N PRO A 358 -16.28 10.49 2.23
CA PRO A 358 -15.86 11.62 3.04
C PRO A 358 -15.99 11.33 4.55
N ASP A 359 -15.09 11.92 5.34
CA ASP A 359 -15.10 11.92 6.81
C ASP A 359 -14.89 10.57 7.52
N GLN A 360 -14.82 9.45 6.79
CA GLN A 360 -14.57 8.11 7.38
C GLN A 360 -13.09 7.70 7.36
N MET A 361 -12.23 8.46 6.67
CA MET A 361 -10.84 8.08 6.43
C MET A 361 -9.93 8.14 7.67
N LYS A 362 -10.33 8.83 8.75
CA LYS A 362 -9.51 9.00 9.96
C LYS A 362 -9.05 7.67 10.56
N GLY A 363 -9.92 6.65 10.56
CA GLY A 363 -9.61 5.33 11.09
C GLY A 363 -8.63 4.51 10.24
N LEU A 364 -8.42 4.90 8.98
CA LEU A 364 -7.54 4.23 8.03
C LEU A 364 -6.20 4.94 7.85
N LEU A 365 -6.03 6.16 8.37
CA LEU A 365 -4.78 6.92 8.24
C LEU A 365 -3.52 6.14 8.64
N PRO A 366 -3.51 5.29 9.69
CA PRO A 366 -2.35 4.48 10.02
C PRO A 366 -1.95 3.49 8.92
N LEU A 367 -2.89 3.07 8.07
CA LEU A 367 -2.68 2.08 7.01
C LEU A 367 -2.19 2.70 5.70
N LYS A 368 -2.06 4.03 5.63
CA LYS A 368 -1.92 4.78 4.38
C LYS A 368 -0.73 4.42 3.50
N LYS A 369 0.33 3.89 4.11
CA LYS A 369 1.60 3.61 3.45
C LYS A 369 1.89 2.10 3.37
N ASP A 370 0.99 1.26 3.89
CA ASP A 370 1.14 -0.18 3.84
C ASP A 370 0.28 -0.76 2.70
N PHE A 371 0.95 -1.25 1.67
CA PHE A 371 0.34 -1.84 0.48
C PHE A 371 0.31 -3.37 0.53
N SER A 372 0.60 -3.98 1.69
CA SER A 372 0.51 -5.43 1.84
C SER A 372 -0.93 -5.93 1.64
N ILE A 373 -1.05 -7.14 1.08
CA ILE A 373 -2.33 -7.79 0.81
C ILE A 373 -3.32 -7.74 1.99
N PRO A 374 -2.94 -8.03 3.25
CA PRO A 374 -3.89 -7.97 4.37
C PRO A 374 -4.44 -6.56 4.62
N VAL A 375 -3.63 -5.53 4.38
CA VAL A 375 -4.04 -4.12 4.51
C VAL A 375 -4.95 -3.72 3.36
N LEU A 376 -4.61 -4.09 2.13
CA LEU A 376 -5.44 -3.81 0.95
C LEU A 376 -6.80 -4.52 1.02
N GLU A 377 -6.85 -5.75 1.53
CA GLU A 377 -8.10 -6.47 1.78
C GLU A 377 -8.97 -5.75 2.81
N LYS A 378 -8.37 -5.30 3.92
CA LYS A 378 -9.07 -4.49 4.93
C LYS A 378 -9.60 -3.18 4.33
N LEU A 379 -8.81 -2.54 3.47
CA LEU A 379 -9.19 -1.33 2.76
C LEU A 379 -10.37 -1.59 1.81
N LEU A 380 -10.32 -2.65 1.03
CA LEU A 380 -11.39 -3.07 0.11
C LEU A 380 -12.72 -3.22 0.86
N PHE A 381 -12.77 -4.04 1.91
CA PHE A 381 -14.00 -4.25 2.66
C PHE A 381 -14.50 -3.00 3.35
N PHE A 382 -13.59 -2.19 3.89
CA PHE A 382 -13.95 -0.90 4.47
C PHE A 382 -14.61 0.02 3.43
N MET A 383 -14.05 0.08 2.22
CA MET A 383 -14.57 0.93 1.15
C MET A 383 -15.93 0.44 0.65
N LEU A 384 -16.11 -0.86 0.43
CA LEU A 384 -17.40 -1.44 0.04
C LEU A 384 -18.49 -1.13 1.09
N GLU A 385 -18.20 -1.33 2.37
CA GLU A 385 -19.15 -1.05 3.46
C GLU A 385 -19.49 0.43 3.54
N ASN A 386 -18.47 1.31 3.59
CA ASN A 386 -18.71 2.73 3.82
C ASN A 386 -19.24 3.46 2.58
N HIS A 387 -18.91 3.02 1.37
CA HIS A 387 -19.51 3.58 0.18
C HIS A 387 -21.00 3.20 0.07
N THR A 388 -21.39 2.01 0.52
CA THR A 388 -22.80 1.66 0.69
C THR A 388 -23.50 2.59 1.69
N ILE A 389 -22.87 2.82 2.86
CA ILE A 389 -23.40 3.76 3.86
C ILE A 389 -23.53 5.16 3.27
N HIS A 390 -22.56 5.59 2.46
CA HIS A 390 -22.59 6.89 1.78
C HIS A 390 -23.79 6.99 0.85
N ILE A 391 -24.01 6.03 -0.04
CA ILE A 391 -25.19 5.98 -0.94
C ILE A 391 -26.50 6.10 -0.13
N LEU A 392 -26.64 5.33 0.95
CA LEU A 392 -27.86 5.37 1.78
C LEU A 392 -28.05 6.71 2.51
N LYS A 393 -26.97 7.39 2.89
CA LYS A 393 -27.03 8.75 3.46
C LYS A 393 -27.43 9.77 2.40
N GLU A 394 -26.90 9.64 1.18
CA GLU A 394 -27.22 10.52 0.06
C GLU A 394 -28.70 10.43 -0.33
N CYS A 395 -29.28 9.23 -0.40
CA CYS A 395 -30.72 9.05 -0.64
C CYS A 395 -31.60 9.78 0.38
N GLY A 396 -31.12 9.91 1.62
CA GLY A 396 -31.85 10.53 2.74
C GLY A 396 -31.48 11.98 3.04
N ARG A 397 -30.57 12.59 2.26
CA ARG A 397 -29.94 13.88 2.60
C ARG A 397 -30.96 14.99 2.86
N ASP A 398 -32.00 15.08 2.04
CA ASP A 398 -33.04 16.12 2.13
C ASP A 398 -33.93 15.99 3.37
N GLU A 399 -33.99 14.81 4.00
CA GLU A 399 -34.75 14.60 5.24
C GLU A 399 -33.95 14.98 6.50
N GLY A 400 -32.65 15.24 6.35
CA GLY A 400 -31.77 15.71 7.42
C GLY A 400 -31.75 14.78 8.63
N SER A 401 -31.98 15.34 9.82
CA SER A 401 -31.86 14.62 11.11
C SER A 401 -32.94 13.56 11.35
N LYS A 402 -33.95 13.45 10.48
CA LYS A 402 -34.98 12.40 10.55
C LYS A 402 -34.40 11.03 10.22
N ILE A 403 -33.30 10.99 9.47
CA ILE A 403 -32.68 9.76 8.98
C ILE A 403 -31.32 9.57 9.64
N GLN A 404 -31.05 8.35 10.09
CA GLN A 404 -29.72 7.93 10.55
C GLN A 404 -29.35 6.61 9.91
N VAL A 405 -28.16 6.53 9.32
CA VAL A 405 -27.61 5.26 8.83
C VAL A 405 -26.64 4.71 9.89
N ARG A 406 -26.85 3.47 10.33
CA ARG A 406 -26.02 2.79 11.33
C ARG A 406 -25.63 1.40 10.87
N THR A 407 -24.49 0.92 11.34
CA THR A 407 -24.05 -0.46 11.12
C THR A 407 -24.22 -1.30 12.39
N GLY A 408 -24.81 -2.47 12.25
CA GLY A 408 -24.85 -3.54 13.24
C GLY A 408 -23.81 -4.59 12.90
N ARG A 409 -23.07 -5.09 13.90
CA ARG A 409 -22.09 -6.16 13.71
C ARG A 409 -22.36 -7.30 14.67
N ALA A 410 -22.37 -8.51 14.14
CA ALA A 410 -22.44 -9.75 14.92
C ALA A 410 -21.37 -10.72 14.42
N ARG A 411 -20.69 -11.42 15.31
CA ARG A 411 -19.71 -12.44 14.91
C ARG A 411 -20.44 -13.71 14.47
N ARG A 412 -20.14 -14.16 13.26
CA ARG A 412 -20.69 -15.35 12.61
C ARG A 412 -19.68 -16.48 12.61
N VAL A 413 -20.15 -17.69 12.89
CA VAL A 413 -19.39 -18.94 12.80
C VAL A 413 -20.23 -20.04 12.17
N ALA A 414 -19.58 -21.00 11.51
CA ALA A 414 -20.26 -22.18 10.99
C ALA A 414 -20.74 -23.08 12.14
N ALA A 415 -21.99 -23.54 12.07
CA ALA A 415 -22.58 -24.39 13.09
C ALA A 415 -21.80 -25.70 13.28
N ALA A 416 -21.31 -26.28 12.18
CA ALA A 416 -20.50 -27.50 12.20
C ALA A 416 -19.21 -27.34 13.03
N VAL A 417 -18.54 -26.19 12.95
CA VAL A 417 -17.31 -25.94 13.72
C VAL A 417 -17.62 -25.78 15.21
N VAL A 418 -18.75 -25.16 15.55
CA VAL A 418 -19.22 -25.05 16.94
C VAL A 418 -19.58 -26.43 17.51
N ASP A 419 -20.18 -27.30 16.70
CA ASP A 419 -20.57 -28.65 17.12
C ASP A 419 -19.38 -29.59 17.34
N LEU A 420 -18.21 -29.29 16.75
CA LEU A 420 -16.96 -30.03 16.96
C LEU A 420 -16.20 -29.63 18.24
N LEU A 421 -16.62 -28.56 18.94
CA LEU A 421 -15.93 -28.12 20.15
C LEU A 421 -16.12 -29.12 21.31
N PRO A 422 -15.04 -29.58 21.96
CA PRO A 422 -15.13 -30.45 23.13
C PRO A 422 -15.98 -29.80 24.25
N GLY A 423 -16.96 -30.54 24.76
CA GLY A 423 -17.85 -30.05 25.83
C GLY A 423 -18.99 -29.13 25.36
N MET A 424 -19.16 -28.90 24.05
CA MET A 424 -20.29 -28.11 23.55
C MET A 424 -21.60 -28.91 23.57
N SER A 425 -22.56 -28.50 24.41
CA SER A 425 -23.90 -29.10 24.49
C SER A 425 -24.96 -28.22 23.81
N LYS A 426 -26.11 -28.81 23.45
CA LYS A 426 -27.24 -28.06 22.84
C LYS A 426 -27.68 -26.85 23.68
N ILE A 427 -27.67 -26.98 25.01
CA ILE A 427 -28.05 -25.90 25.94
C ILE A 427 -27.00 -24.78 25.91
N ARG A 428 -25.71 -25.13 26.02
CA ARG A 428 -24.59 -24.17 25.97
C ARG A 428 -24.58 -23.43 24.63
N LYS A 429 -24.77 -24.16 23.53
CA LYS A 429 -24.91 -23.62 22.17
C LYS A 429 -26.04 -22.60 22.09
N LYS A 430 -27.25 -22.91 22.58
CA LYS A 430 -28.39 -21.99 22.57
C LYS A 430 -28.19 -20.77 23.47
N LYS A 431 -27.35 -20.86 24.52
CA LYS A 431 -27.05 -19.74 25.42
C LYS A 431 -26.01 -18.79 24.84
N LEU A 432 -24.99 -19.31 24.16
CA LEU A 432 -23.89 -18.53 23.59
C LEU A 432 -24.17 -18.03 22.17
N PHE A 433 -25.01 -18.73 21.42
CA PHE A 433 -25.27 -18.47 20.01
C PHE A 433 -26.76 -18.30 19.69
N GLY A 434 -27.07 -17.43 18.74
CA GLY A 434 -28.34 -17.35 18.03
C GLY A 434 -28.22 -17.98 16.65
N ASN A 435 -29.34 -18.40 16.06
CA ASN A 435 -29.37 -18.84 14.68
C ASN A 435 -29.18 -17.63 13.76
N ASP A 436 -28.36 -17.78 12.72
CA ASP A 436 -28.31 -16.78 11.66
C ASP A 436 -29.42 -17.07 10.64
N VAL A 437 -30.48 -16.27 10.67
CA VAL A 437 -31.63 -16.44 9.76
C VAL A 437 -31.33 -16.06 8.32
N THR A 438 -30.18 -15.43 8.06
CA THR A 438 -29.79 -14.98 6.72
C THR A 438 -28.86 -15.96 6.01
N ARG A 439 -28.32 -16.96 6.73
CA ARG A 439 -27.43 -17.97 6.15
C ARG A 439 -27.53 -19.30 6.89
N ASP A 440 -28.10 -20.27 6.20
CA ASP A 440 -28.26 -21.63 6.73
C ASP A 440 -26.92 -22.25 7.13
N GLY A 441 -26.97 -23.02 8.23
CA GLY A 441 -25.78 -23.68 8.78
C GLY A 441 -24.81 -22.75 9.51
N THR A 442 -25.17 -21.48 9.75
CA THR A 442 -24.34 -20.54 10.53
C THR A 442 -25.04 -20.02 11.79
N LEU A 443 -24.22 -19.59 12.74
CA LEU A 443 -24.64 -19.11 14.06
C LEU A 443 -24.00 -17.76 14.34
N LEU A 444 -24.71 -16.92 15.08
CA LEU A 444 -24.23 -15.63 15.56
C LEU A 444 -23.91 -15.71 17.05
N PHE A 445 -22.75 -15.21 17.46
CA PHE A 445 -22.48 -15.01 18.87
C PHE A 445 -23.46 -14.00 19.47
N LYS A 446 -24.05 -14.33 20.62
CA LYS A 446 -24.85 -13.40 21.42
C LYS A 446 -24.02 -12.35 22.15
N PRO A 447 -22.83 -12.68 22.72
CA PRO A 447 -21.93 -11.66 23.25
C PRO A 447 -21.49 -10.68 22.15
N LYS A 448 -21.40 -9.39 22.48
CA LYS A 448 -21.00 -8.33 21.54
C LYS A 448 -19.51 -7.99 21.62
N ASN A 449 -18.85 -8.32 22.73
CA ASN A 449 -17.44 -8.05 22.95
C ASN A 449 -16.78 -9.17 23.77
N ALA A 450 -15.45 -9.14 23.86
CA ALA A 450 -14.67 -10.17 24.55
C ALA A 450 -14.98 -10.26 26.06
N SER A 451 -15.32 -9.14 26.71
CA SER A 451 -15.74 -9.14 28.13
C SER A 451 -17.05 -9.90 28.31
N GLN A 452 -18.06 -9.58 27.49
CA GLN A 452 -19.36 -10.27 27.53
C GLN A 452 -19.23 -11.76 27.20
N LEU A 453 -18.30 -12.13 26.31
CA LEU A 453 -18.00 -13.53 26.03
C LEU A 453 -17.42 -14.19 27.28
N GLN A 454 -16.43 -13.55 27.93
CA GLN A 454 -15.82 -14.06 29.15
C GLN A 454 -16.84 -14.22 30.28
N GLU A 455 -17.68 -13.21 30.51
CA GLU A 455 -18.77 -13.25 31.49
C GLU A 455 -19.73 -14.40 31.20
N SER A 456 -20.11 -14.60 29.94
CA SER A 456 -20.98 -15.70 29.52
C SER A 456 -20.33 -17.07 29.75
N MET A 457 -19.03 -17.20 29.50
CA MET A 457 -18.28 -18.44 29.74
C MET A 457 -18.13 -18.73 31.24
N THR A 458 -17.89 -17.70 32.05
CA THR A 458 -17.82 -17.83 33.51
C THR A 458 -19.19 -18.18 34.11
N MET A 459 -20.27 -17.54 33.66
CA MET A 459 -21.64 -17.83 34.12
C MET A 459 -22.07 -19.28 33.81
N LEU A 460 -21.63 -19.83 32.69
CA LEU A 460 -21.93 -21.20 32.29
C LEU A 460 -20.97 -22.24 32.88
N SER A 461 -20.00 -21.80 33.70
CA SER A 461 -18.96 -22.65 34.30
C SER A 461 -18.28 -23.58 33.29
N LEU A 462 -17.87 -23.02 32.15
CA LEU A 462 -17.29 -23.81 31.06
C LEU A 462 -15.89 -24.35 31.41
N GLU A 463 -15.57 -25.53 30.91
CA GLU A 463 -14.27 -26.16 31.07
C GLU A 463 -13.17 -25.37 30.32
N PRO A 464 -11.90 -25.36 30.81
CA PRO A 464 -10.83 -24.55 30.20
C PRO A 464 -10.59 -24.81 28.71
N GLU A 465 -10.72 -26.06 28.27
CA GLU A 465 -10.58 -26.44 26.86
C GLU A 465 -11.66 -25.80 25.97
N LEU A 466 -12.90 -25.81 26.43
CA LEU A 466 -14.02 -25.18 25.73
C LEU A 466 -13.90 -23.66 25.73
N GLN A 467 -13.43 -23.06 26.83
CA GLN A 467 -13.15 -21.62 26.89
C GLN A 467 -12.08 -21.22 25.86
N LYS A 468 -10.99 -22.00 25.76
CA LYS A 468 -9.94 -21.76 24.78
C LYS A 468 -10.48 -21.86 23.35
N GLY A 469 -11.20 -22.93 23.02
CA GLY A 469 -11.81 -23.11 21.70
C GLY A 469 -12.80 -22.00 21.33
N LEU A 470 -13.61 -21.52 22.29
CA LEU A 470 -14.51 -20.38 22.08
C LEU A 470 -13.78 -19.06 21.86
N ARG A 471 -12.66 -18.80 22.55
CA ARG A 471 -11.85 -17.60 22.34
C ARG A 471 -11.15 -17.62 20.98
N GLU A 472 -10.65 -18.77 20.55
CA GLU A 472 -10.07 -18.97 19.23
C GLU A 472 -11.12 -18.74 18.13
N LEU A 473 -12.30 -19.37 18.26
CA LEU A 473 -13.41 -19.15 17.35
C LEU A 473 -13.88 -17.71 17.32
N TRP A 474 -13.99 -17.06 18.48
CA TRP A 474 -14.36 -15.65 18.56
C TRP A 474 -13.38 -14.77 17.79
N THR A 475 -12.08 -15.05 17.87
CA THR A 475 -11.04 -14.27 17.20
C THR A 475 -11.10 -14.43 15.69
N GLN A 476 -11.35 -15.66 15.21
CA GLN A 476 -11.42 -16.01 13.79
C GLN A 476 -12.80 -15.74 13.16
N ALA A 477 -13.85 -15.53 13.96
CA ALA A 477 -15.20 -15.34 13.47
C ALA A 477 -15.32 -14.11 12.57
N VAL A 478 -15.90 -14.33 11.38
CA VAL A 478 -16.23 -13.27 10.42
C VAL A 478 -17.39 -12.44 10.96
N PHE A 479 -17.43 -11.15 10.65
CA PHE A 479 -18.57 -10.31 11.02
C PHE A 479 -19.69 -10.42 9.98
N ARG A 480 -20.89 -10.75 10.44
CA ARG A 480 -22.12 -10.34 9.76
C ARG A 480 -22.30 -8.84 10.01
N VAL A 481 -22.46 -8.08 8.93
CA VAL A 481 -22.68 -6.63 8.98
C VAL A 481 -24.07 -6.32 8.43
N ASP A 482 -24.90 -5.69 9.25
CA ASP A 482 -26.22 -5.17 8.87
C ASP A 482 -26.11 -3.66 8.72
N ILE A 483 -26.47 -3.12 7.55
CA ILE A 483 -26.52 -1.67 7.32
C ILE A 483 -27.97 -1.23 7.44
N MET A 484 -28.25 -0.41 8.45
CA MET A 484 -29.60 -0.03 8.85
C MET A 484 -29.86 1.45 8.57
N VAL A 485 -30.94 1.74 7.85
CA VAL A 485 -31.51 3.08 7.72
C VAL A 485 -32.60 3.22 8.77
N LEU A 486 -32.42 4.15 9.71
CA LEU A 486 -33.32 4.44 10.80
C LEU A 486 -34.09 5.72 10.49
N ILE A 487 -35.40 5.61 10.31
CA ILE A 487 -36.30 6.73 10.07
C ILE A 487 -37.02 7.05 11.38
N ASN A 488 -36.76 8.23 11.97
CA ASN A 488 -37.37 8.64 13.23
C ASN A 488 -38.83 9.07 13.01
N LEU A 489 -39.76 8.25 13.49
CA LEU A 489 -41.20 8.46 13.31
C LEU A 489 -41.71 9.69 14.06
N GLU A 490 -41.09 10.07 15.18
CA GLU A 490 -41.47 11.26 15.96
C GLU A 490 -41.05 12.56 15.27
N LEU A 491 -39.88 12.57 14.63
CA LEU A 491 -39.45 13.75 13.87
C LEU A 491 -40.24 13.89 12.57
N VAL A 492 -40.57 12.77 11.92
CA VAL A 492 -41.44 12.78 10.74
C VAL A 492 -42.82 13.30 11.12
N SER A 493 -43.43 12.81 12.21
CA SER A 493 -44.78 13.22 12.64
C SER A 493 -44.92 14.71 12.94
N ARG A 494 -43.85 15.37 13.40
CA ARG A 494 -43.84 16.82 13.64
C ARG A 494 -43.83 17.67 12.36
N THR A 495 -43.48 17.07 11.22
CA THR A 495 -43.31 17.77 9.94
C THR A 495 -44.42 17.51 8.93
N THR A 496 -45.38 16.64 9.24
CA THR A 496 -46.47 16.28 8.33
C THR A 496 -47.76 15.98 9.08
N THR A 497 -48.89 16.29 8.47
CA THR A 497 -50.22 15.86 8.92
C THR A 497 -50.59 14.47 8.37
N ASN A 498 -49.95 14.03 7.29
CA ASN A 498 -50.15 12.71 6.69
C ASN A 498 -48.86 11.88 6.79
N MET A 499 -48.75 11.08 7.85
CA MET A 499 -47.57 10.25 8.12
C MET A 499 -47.38 9.18 7.05
N SER A 500 -48.44 8.50 6.61
CA SER A 500 -48.34 7.41 5.65
C SER A 500 -47.83 7.89 4.29
N ALA A 501 -48.34 9.02 3.79
CA ALA A 501 -47.87 9.60 2.54
C ALA A 501 -46.39 10.03 2.64
N LYS A 502 -45.99 10.64 3.76
CA LYS A 502 -44.60 11.07 3.95
C LYS A 502 -43.65 9.88 4.11
N LEU A 503 -44.06 8.82 4.81
CA LEU A 503 -43.26 7.60 4.90
C LEU A 503 -43.12 6.92 3.54
N ALA A 504 -44.19 6.85 2.74
CA ALA A 504 -44.12 6.32 1.38
C ALA A 504 -43.15 7.13 0.50
N GLU A 505 -43.16 8.47 0.61
CA GLU A 505 -42.20 9.33 -0.07
C GLU A 505 -40.75 9.01 0.35
N ILE A 506 -40.49 8.90 1.65
CA ILE A 506 -39.15 8.56 2.17
C ILE A 506 -38.72 7.16 1.70
N LEU A 507 -39.60 6.16 1.78
CA LEU A 507 -39.31 4.81 1.31
C LEU A 507 -39.03 4.77 -0.20
N THR A 508 -39.74 5.58 -0.99
CA THR A 508 -39.51 5.72 -2.43
C THR A 508 -38.12 6.27 -2.74
N LYS A 509 -37.58 7.19 -1.92
CA LYS A 509 -36.19 7.67 -2.06
C LYS A 509 -35.16 6.56 -1.87
N TYR A 510 -35.50 5.52 -1.10
CA TYR A 510 -34.68 4.31 -0.94
C TYR A 510 -34.99 3.22 -1.96
N GLY A 511 -35.81 3.50 -2.98
CA GLY A 511 -36.21 2.51 -4.00
C GLY A 511 -37.18 1.45 -3.50
N ILE A 512 -37.82 1.67 -2.34
CA ILE A 512 -38.77 0.74 -1.74
C ILE A 512 -40.18 1.13 -2.19
N SER A 513 -40.73 0.33 -3.10
CA SER A 513 -42.02 0.58 -3.75
C SER A 513 -43.19 -0.24 -3.18
N LYS A 514 -42.93 -1.18 -2.26
CA LYS A 514 -44.00 -1.93 -1.58
C LYS A 514 -44.50 -1.17 -0.37
N ALA A 515 -45.81 -0.89 -0.36
CA ALA A 515 -46.52 -0.34 0.79
C ALA A 515 -46.31 -1.25 2.02
N VAL A 516 -45.86 -0.64 3.12
CA VAL A 516 -45.90 -1.22 4.47
C VAL A 516 -47.30 -1.08 5.04
#